data_AF-A0A6M0C3C7-F1
#
_entry.id   AF-A0A6M0C3C7-F1
#
_cell.length_a   1.000
_cell.length_b   1.000
_cell.length_c   1.000
_cell.angle_alpha   90.00
_cell.angle_beta   90.00
_cell.angle_gamma   90.00
#
_symmetry.space_group_name_H-M   'P 1'
#
loop_
_entity.id
_entity.type
_entity.pdbx_description
1 polymer ?
#
loop_
_entity_poly.entity_id
_entity_poly.type
_entity_poly.pdbx_seq_one_letter_code
_entity_poly.pdbx_strand_id
1 'polypeptide(L)' 'PSYGIFVGGLSNLIPSRRSEVSSLGVKALWAGTLATLMTGCIAGLLDFGDPSVLGR' A
#
# COMPACT_ATOMS: atom_id res chain seq x y z
N PRO A 1 -5.64 0.97 -9.63
CA PRO A 1 -4.62 1.36 -10.64
C PRO A 1 -3.23 0.71 -10.41
N SER A 2 -2.59 0.90 -9.24
CA SER A 2 -1.22 0.43 -8.96
C SER A 2 -1.04 -1.09 -8.99
N TYR A 3 -1.95 -1.87 -8.40
CA TYR A 3 -1.89 -3.34 -8.44
C TYR A 3 -1.94 -3.89 -9.88
N GLY A 4 -2.77 -3.30 -10.75
CA GLY A 4 -2.87 -3.71 -12.16
C GLY A 4 -1.58 -3.47 -12.94
N ILE A 5 -0.81 -2.44 -12.60
CA ILE A 5 0.51 -2.17 -13.20
C ILE A 5 1.50 -3.26 -12.76
N PHE A 6 1.51 -3.63 -11.48
CA PHE A 6 2.36 -4.72 -10.99
C PHE A 6 1.99 -6.06 -11.61
N VAL A 7 0.71 -6.39 -11.70
CA VAL A 7 0.28 -7.62 -12.38
C VAL A 7 0.67 -7.58 -13.85
N GLY A 8 0.43 -6.49 -14.58
CA GLY A 8 0.76 -6.38 -16.00
C GLY A 8 2.27 -6.46 -16.28
N GLY A 9 3.08 -5.70 -15.52
CA GLY A 9 4.54 -5.67 -15.69
C GLY A 9 5.23 -6.93 -15.18
N LEU A 10 4.95 -7.35 -13.94
CA LEU A 10 5.61 -8.49 -13.30
C LEU A 10 5.21 -9.82 -13.95
N SER A 11 3.95 -9.96 -14.40
CA SER A 11 3.52 -11.16 -15.13
C SER A 11 4.16 -11.27 -16.52
N ASN A 12 4.62 -10.15 -17.10
CA ASN A 12 5.34 -10.17 -18.38
C ASN A 12 6.83 -10.55 -18.19
N LEU A 13 7.41 -10.24 -17.03
CA LEU A 13 8.78 -10.64 -16.66
C LEU A 13 8.86 -12.12 -16.27
N ILE A 14 7.89 -12.63 -15.49
CA ILE A 14 7.84 -14.04 -15.04
C ILE A 14 6.43 -14.60 -15.31
N PRO A 15 6.16 -15.05 -16.55
CA PRO A 15 4.82 -15.52 -16.94
C PRO A 15 4.43 -16.82 -16.24
N SER A 16 5.39 -17.65 -15.87
CA SER A 16 5.16 -18.91 -15.14
C SER A 16 4.56 -18.71 -13.74
N ARG A 17 4.73 -17.52 -13.13
CA ARG A 17 4.21 -17.20 -11.78
C ARG A 17 3.03 -16.24 -11.74
N ARG A 18 2.48 -15.85 -12.91
CA ARG A 18 1.34 -14.90 -12.98
C ARG A 18 0.15 -15.29 -12.10
N SER A 19 -0.15 -16.59 -12.01
CA SER A 19 -1.26 -17.12 -11.22
C SER A 19 -1.07 -16.85 -9.72
N GLU A 20 0.16 -17.05 -9.24
CA GLU A 20 0.55 -16.82 -7.83
C GLU A 20 0.46 -15.33 -7.48
N VAL A 21 0.94 -14.45 -8.38
CA VAL A 21 0.85 -12.99 -8.21
C VAL A 21 -0.60 -12.50 -8.25
N SER A 22 -1.43 -13.10 -9.11
CA SER A 22 -2.85 -12.76 -9.20
C SER A 22 -3.63 -13.16 -7.95
N SER A 23 -3.33 -14.33 -7.36
CA SER A 23 -4.03 -14.85 -6.19
C SER A 23 -3.70 -14.08 -4.91
N LEU A 24 -2.50 -13.49 -4.83
CA LEU A 24 -2.06 -12.66 -3.71
C LEU A 24 -2.61 -11.23 -3.77
N GLY A 25 -3.23 -10.80 -4.87
CA GLY A 25 -3.56 -9.41 -5.12
C GLY A 25 -4.46 -8.73 -4.09
N VAL A 26 -5.55 -9.40 -3.72
CA VAL A 26 -6.50 -8.86 -2.73
C VAL A 26 -5.82 -8.72 -1.36
N LYS A 27 -4.98 -9.71 -0.98
CA LYS A 27 -4.22 -9.66 0.27
C LYS A 27 -3.19 -8.53 0.25
N ALA A 28 -2.49 -8.36 -0.86
CA ALA A 28 -1.51 -7.30 -1.04
C ALA A 28 -2.14 -5.90 -0.97
N LEU A 29 -3.34 -5.72 -1.52
CA LEU A 29 -4.07 -4.46 -1.44
C LEU A 29 -4.40 -4.10 0.01
N TRP A 30 -4.97 -5.04 0.76
CA TRP A 30 -5.25 -4.84 2.19
C TRP A 30 -4.01 -4.60 3.02
N ALA A 31 -2.92 -5.32 2.76
CA ALA A 31 -1.64 -5.11 3.42
C ALA A 31 -1.10 -3.69 3.16
N GLY A 32 -1.19 -3.20 1.92
CA GLY A 32 -0.79 -1.83 1.58
C GLY A 32 -1.63 -0.77 2.30
N THR A 33 -2.95 -0.94 2.34
CA THR A 33 -3.85 -0.02 3.06
C THR A 33 -3.55 0.00 4.55
N LEU A 34 -3.36 -1.16 5.18
CA LEU A 34 -3.01 -1.26 6.60
C LEU A 34 -1.64 -0.63 6.89
N ALA A 35 -0.65 -0.84 6.02
CA ALA A 35 0.66 -0.21 6.17
C ALA A 35 0.54 1.33 6.14
N THR A 36 -0.25 1.89 5.21
CA THR A 36 -0.48 3.35 5.16
C THR A 36 -1.21 3.86 6.40
N LEU A 37 -2.23 3.14 6.87
CA LEU A 37 -2.95 3.47 8.11
C LEU A 37 -2.00 3.46 9.32
N MET A 38 -1.14 2.44 9.44
CA MET A 38 -0.15 2.36 10.51
C MET A 38 0.82 3.54 10.47
N THR A 39 1.33 3.89 9.29
CA THR A 39 2.18 5.09 9.12
C THR A 39 1.43 6.35 9.55
N GLY A 40 0.16 6.50 9.18
CA GLY A 40 -0.67 7.63 9.61
C GLY A 40 -0.89 7.68 11.12
N CYS A 41 -1.14 6.53 11.77
CA CYS A 41 -1.27 6.45 13.22
C CYS A 41 0.03 6.81 13.94
N ILE A 42 1.18 6.35 13.45
CA ILE A 42 2.49 6.70 14.02
C ILE A 42 2.77 8.18 13.81
N ALA A 43 2.47 8.73 12.63
CA ALA A 43 2.62 10.15 12.36
C ALA A 43 1.75 11.00 13.32
N GLY A 44 0.50 10.61 13.56
CA GLY A 44 -0.38 11.29 14.52
C GLY A 44 0.02 11.08 15.98
N LEU A 45 0.62 9.96 16.34
CA LEU A 45 1.14 9.72 17.69
C LEU A 45 2.38 10.58 17.99
N LEU A 46 3.21 10.82 16.98
CA LEU A 46 4.40 11.66 17.07
C LEU A 46 4.10 13.13 16.78
N ASP A 47 2.87 13.48 16.45
CA ASP A 47 2.42 14.86 16.30
C ASP A 47 2.18 15.45 17.70
N PHE A 48 3.18 16.18 18.21
CA PHE A 48 3.19 16.75 19.56
C PHE A 48 2.30 18.00 19.72
N GLY A 49 1.31 18.18 18.84
CA GLY A 49 0.30 19.23 18.94
C GLY A 49 0.76 20.58 18.38
N ASP A 50 1.58 20.57 17.33
CA ASP A 50 1.92 21.79 16.59
C ASP A 50 0.67 22.30 15.82
N PRO A 51 0.09 23.46 16.20
CA PRO A 51 -1.17 23.96 15.61
C PRO A 51 -1.07 24.29 14.11
N SER A 52 0.15 24.38 13.59
CA SER A 52 0.44 24.63 12.17
C SER A 52 0.02 23.50 11.23
N VAL A 53 -0.17 22.26 11.73
CA VAL A 53 -0.57 21.10 10.90
C VAL A 53 -2.08 21.05 10.66
N LEU A 54 -2.90 21.42 11.66
CA LEU A 54 -4.37 21.38 11.58
C LEU A 54 -5.00 22.72 11.15
N GLY A 55 -4.20 23.78 10.99
CA GLY A 55 -4.66 25.07 10.48
C GLY A 55 -5.71 25.75 11.37
N ARG A 56 -5.58 25.60 12.69
CA ARG A 56 -6.36 26.35 13.69
C ARG A 56 -5.43 27.04 14.67
#